data_AF-A0A7C2YG89-F1
#
_entry.id   AF-A0A7C2YG89-F1
#
_cell.length_a   1.000
_cell.length_b   1.000
_cell.length_c   1.000
_cell.angle_alpha   90.00
_cell.angle_beta   90.00
_cell.angle_gamma   90.00
#
_symmetry.space_group_name_H-M   'P 1'
#
loop_
_entity.id
_entity.type
_entity.pdbx_description
1 polymer ?
#
loop_
_entity_poly.entity_id
_entity_poly.type
_entity_poly.pdbx_seq_one_letter_code
_entity_poly.pdbx_strand_id
1 'polypeptide(L)'
;MPRLGELLEQARLERGLSLEDVERATRIPIKYLVALEKEDFSHLPPPVYARGFVRTYAAYLGLDPRQALSLMPVPEEEVKLRPLTRVERPRPLPSGALGLVAVLAAIALALAAVVGLGREGPAAFGPSGRASQMPPGTVPQLVGKNMAEAAAELEARGLDYLLVAMDSGQEDDGRVVAQLPAPGERPGSGQPVLLVVEGR
;
A
#
# COMPACT_ATOMS: atom_id res chain seq x y z
N MET A 1 45.04 10.07 31.18
CA MET A 1 43.70 9.56 30.83
C MET A 1 43.94 8.27 30.06
N PRO A 2 43.37 7.12 30.47
CA PRO A 2 43.52 5.88 29.73
C PRO A 2 42.92 6.03 28.32
N ARG A 3 43.61 5.48 27.32
CA ARG A 3 43.08 5.39 25.96
C ARG A 3 42.01 4.30 25.88
N LEU A 4 41.01 4.48 25.01
CA LEU A 4 39.93 3.51 24.85
C LEU A 4 40.48 2.16 24.39
N GLY A 5 41.36 2.18 23.40
CA GLY A 5 41.91 0.96 22.82
C GLY A 5 42.69 0.13 23.85
N GLU A 6 43.59 0.79 24.58
CA GLU A 6 44.37 0.19 25.67
C GLU A 6 43.47 -0.38 26.78
N LEU A 7 42.41 0.34 27.16
CA LEU A 7 41.44 -0.10 28.17
C LEU A 7 40.73 -1.39 27.75
N LEU A 8 40.28 -1.46 26.49
CA LEU A 8 39.59 -2.64 25.94
C LEU A 8 40.54 -3.84 25.81
N GLU A 9 41.74 -3.61 25.30
CA GLU A 9 42.75 -4.66 25.14
C GLU A 9 43.16 -5.25 26.49
N GLN A 10 43.47 -4.40 27.48
CA GLN A 10 43.83 -4.85 28.83
C GLN A 10 42.73 -5.67 29.46
N ALA A 11 41.48 -5.19 29.44
CA ALA A 11 40.36 -5.92 30.02
C ALA A 11 40.08 -7.26 29.31
N ARG A 12 40.34 -7.36 28.00
CA ARG A 12 40.28 -8.63 27.27
C ARG A 12 41.37 -9.60 27.74
N LEU A 13 42.61 -9.11 27.82
CA LEU A 13 43.78 -9.92 28.20
C LEU A 13 43.71 -10.38 29.67
N GLU A 14 43.28 -9.53 30.59
CA GLU A 14 43.08 -9.87 32.01
C GLU A 14 42.06 -11.00 32.19
N ARG A 15 41.09 -11.09 31.28
CA ARG A 15 40.09 -12.16 31.26
C ARG A 15 40.53 -13.40 30.47
N GLY A 16 41.73 -13.39 29.89
CA GLY A 16 42.26 -14.50 29.10
C GLY A 16 41.46 -14.79 27.83
N LEU A 17 40.79 -13.79 27.26
CA LEU A 17 39.93 -13.95 26.09
C LEU A 17 40.71 -13.72 24.79
N SER A 18 40.54 -14.63 23.83
CA SER A 18 40.99 -14.40 22.45
C SER A 18 40.01 -13.48 21.72
N LEU A 19 40.44 -12.88 20.59
CA LEU A 19 39.55 -12.06 19.76
C LEU A 19 38.45 -12.92 19.12
N GLU A 20 38.73 -14.19 18.85
CA GLU A 20 37.79 -15.20 18.36
C GLU A 20 36.69 -15.50 19.39
N ASP A 21 37.03 -15.54 20.68
CA ASP A 21 36.04 -15.71 21.75
C ASP A 21 35.10 -14.51 21.83
N VAL A 22 35.66 -13.30 21.74
CA VAL A 22 34.89 -12.06 21.73
C VAL A 22 34.00 -11.98 20.49
N GLU A 23 34.50 -12.28 19.29
CA GLU A 23 33.72 -12.27 18.06
C GLU A 23 32.55 -13.25 18.15
N ARG A 24 32.79 -14.47 18.63
CA ARG A 24 31.74 -15.49 18.79
C ARG A 24 30.62 -15.05 19.74
N ALA A 25 30.99 -14.39 20.85
CA ALA A 25 30.05 -13.95 21.87
C ALA A 25 29.30 -12.67 21.48
N THR A 26 30.00 -11.68 20.92
CA THR A 26 29.45 -10.34 20.64
C THR A 26 28.93 -10.18 19.21
N ARG A 27 29.29 -11.10 18.30
CA ARG A 27 29.08 -11.02 16.85
C ARG A 27 29.72 -9.79 16.20
N ILE A 28 30.71 -9.19 16.85
CA ILE A 28 31.51 -8.10 16.28
C ILE A 28 32.69 -8.74 15.54
N PRO A 29 32.83 -8.52 14.22
CA PRO A 29 33.95 -9.06 13.46
C PRO A 29 35.32 -8.73 14.05
N ILE A 30 36.26 -9.69 14.06
CA ILE A 30 37.62 -9.52 14.62
C ILE A 30 38.31 -8.27 14.08
N LYS A 31 38.17 -7.98 12.77
CA LYS A 31 38.75 -6.78 12.15
C LYS A 31 38.34 -5.47 12.84
N TYR A 32 37.12 -5.41 13.38
CA TYR A 32 36.64 -4.23 14.11
C TYR A 32 37.06 -4.25 15.58
N LEU A 33 37.18 -5.42 16.21
CA LEU A 33 37.75 -5.54 17.56
C LEU A 33 39.20 -5.07 17.57
N VAL A 34 40.00 -5.50 16.60
CA VAL A 34 41.38 -5.03 16.40
C VAL A 34 41.43 -3.52 16.15
N ALA A 35 40.54 -3.00 15.30
CA ALA A 35 40.48 -1.56 15.05
C ALA A 35 40.11 -0.76 16.31
N LEU A 36 39.23 -1.27 17.17
CA LEU A 36 38.89 -0.65 18.45
C LEU A 36 40.06 -0.66 19.42
N GLU A 37 40.76 -1.79 19.57
CA GLU A 37 41.94 -1.91 20.45
C GLU A 37 43.10 -1.03 19.98
N LYS A 38 43.23 -0.81 18.67
CA LYS A 38 44.25 0.07 18.08
C LYS A 38 43.81 1.52 17.91
N GLU A 39 42.59 1.87 18.31
CA GLU A 39 41.97 3.19 18.08
C GLU A 39 41.99 3.64 16.60
N ASP A 40 41.97 2.68 15.68
CA ASP A 40 41.93 2.92 14.24
C ASP A 40 40.47 3.09 13.78
N PHE A 41 39.89 4.24 14.13
CA PHE A 41 38.51 4.57 13.81
C PHE A 41 38.24 4.68 12.30
N SER A 42 39.29 4.78 11.47
CA SER A 42 39.15 4.86 10.01
C SER A 42 38.70 3.54 9.37
N HIS A 43 38.99 2.41 10.03
CA HIS A 43 38.59 1.07 9.60
C HIS A 43 37.25 0.61 10.19
N LEU A 44 36.60 1.43 11.00
CA LEU A 44 35.30 1.13 11.62
C LEU A 44 34.14 1.40 10.65
N PRO A 45 32.99 0.73 10.85
CA PRO A 45 31.75 1.08 10.14
C PRO A 45 31.26 2.48 10.57
N PRO A 46 30.16 2.99 9.95
CA PRO A 46 29.63 4.31 10.28
C PRO A 46 29.46 4.53 11.80
N PRO A 47 29.66 5.77 12.30
CA PRO A 47 29.71 6.10 13.73
C PRO A 47 28.61 5.49 14.59
N VAL A 48 27.39 5.43 14.06
CA VAL A 48 26.22 4.82 14.71
C VAL A 48 26.49 3.35 15.11
N TYR A 49 27.12 2.57 14.22
CA TYR A 49 27.50 1.18 14.48
C TYR A 49 28.71 1.07 15.38
N ALA A 50 29.74 1.91 15.18
CA ALA A 50 30.95 1.92 16.00
C ALA A 50 30.62 2.15 17.49
N ARG A 51 29.70 3.08 17.79
CA ARG A 51 29.16 3.30 19.15
C ARG A 51 28.49 2.05 19.73
N GLY A 52 27.77 1.31 18.90
CA GLY A 52 27.17 0.04 19.28
C GLY A 52 28.24 -1.00 19.64
N PHE A 53 29.30 -1.11 18.84
CA PHE A 53 30.39 -2.05 19.08
C PHE A 53 31.15 -1.75 20.36
N VAL A 54 31.51 -0.49 20.62
CA VAL A 54 32.16 -0.11 21.89
C VAL A 54 31.29 -0.45 23.08
N ARG A 55 29.99 -0.17 23.01
CA ARG A 55 29.05 -0.49 24.11
C ARG A 55 28.99 -1.99 24.37
N THR A 56 28.79 -2.78 23.32
CA THR A 56 28.69 -4.25 23.43
C THR A 56 29.99 -4.86 23.91
N TYR A 57 31.13 -4.40 23.39
CA TYR A 57 32.43 -4.93 23.75
C TYR A 57 32.80 -4.60 25.20
N ALA A 58 32.63 -3.34 25.62
CA ALA A 58 32.84 -2.93 27.01
C ALA A 58 31.95 -3.72 27.98
N ALA A 59 30.66 -3.86 27.66
CA ALA A 59 29.73 -4.65 28.47
C ALA A 59 30.15 -6.12 28.56
N TYR A 60 30.58 -6.72 27.46
CA TYR A 60 31.07 -8.10 27.44
C TYR A 60 32.33 -8.28 28.31
N LEU A 61 33.23 -7.30 28.26
CA LEU A 61 34.45 -7.25 29.08
C LEU A 61 34.20 -6.88 30.55
N GLY A 62 32.97 -6.51 30.92
CA GLY A 62 32.62 -6.15 32.30
C GLY A 62 33.03 -4.72 32.69
N LEU A 63 33.35 -3.89 31.70
CA LEU A 63 33.64 -2.48 31.85
C LEU A 63 32.34 -1.66 31.83
N ASP A 64 32.37 -0.44 32.38
CA ASP A 64 31.24 0.51 32.23
C ASP A 64 31.15 1.01 30.78
N PRO A 65 30.06 0.68 30.05
CA PRO A 65 29.91 1.12 28.67
C PRO A 65 29.79 2.64 28.53
N ARG A 66 29.30 3.35 29.55
CA ARG A 66 29.21 4.82 29.52
C ARG A 66 30.60 5.43 29.56
N GLN A 67 31.46 4.91 30.43
CA GLN A 67 32.85 5.32 30.50
C GLN A 67 33.59 5.04 29.19
N ALA A 68 33.48 3.82 28.64
CA ALA A 68 34.11 3.48 27.36
C ALA A 68 33.63 4.39 26.21
N LEU A 69 32.32 4.69 26.13
CA LEU A 69 31.78 5.60 25.13
C LEU A 69 32.27 7.04 25.28
N SER A 70 32.59 7.49 26.49
CA SER A 70 33.12 8.83 26.74
C SER A 70 34.56 9.01 26.24
N LEU A 71 35.31 7.91 26.06
CA LEU A 71 36.67 7.91 25.54
C LEU A 71 36.71 7.88 24.01
N MET A 72 35.58 7.62 23.34
CA MET A 72 35.54 7.70 21.89
C MET A 72 35.68 9.16 21.42
N PRO A 73 36.43 9.41 20.33
CA PRO A 73 36.38 10.70 19.66
C PRO A 73 34.94 10.93 19.23
N VAL A 74 34.31 12.00 19.72
CA VAL A 74 32.93 12.34 19.40
C VAL A 74 32.90 12.75 17.93
N PRO A 75 32.31 11.95 17.02
CA PRO A 75 32.10 12.42 15.67
C PRO A 75 30.96 13.41 15.78
N GLU A 76 31.23 14.68 15.50
CA GLU A 76 30.20 15.70 15.28
C GLU A 76 29.44 15.35 13.99
N GLU A 77 28.77 14.21 13.95
CA GLU A 77 27.70 14.03 12.98
C GLU A 77 26.57 14.95 13.46
N GLU A 78 26.49 16.14 12.85
CA GLU A 78 25.22 16.85 12.73
C GLU A 78 24.18 15.80 12.34
N VAL A 79 23.34 15.41 13.28
CA VAL A 79 22.16 14.62 12.98
C VAL A 79 21.29 15.54 12.15
N LYS A 80 21.55 15.57 10.83
CA LYS A 80 20.66 16.15 9.85
C LYS A 80 19.44 15.27 9.85
N LEU A 81 18.54 15.56 10.79
CA LEU A 81 17.23 14.97 10.88
C LEU A 81 16.58 15.21 9.51
N ARG A 82 16.70 14.24 8.62
CA ARG A 82 15.85 14.21 7.43
C ARG A 82 14.45 14.04 8.00
N PRO A 83 13.52 14.98 7.75
CA PRO A 83 12.16 14.78 8.16
C PRO A 83 11.72 13.43 7.59
N LEU A 84 11.30 12.52 8.47
CA LEU A 84 10.60 11.31 8.07
C LEU A 84 9.51 11.78 7.10
N THR A 85 9.48 11.20 5.90
CA THR A 85 8.56 11.55 4.81
C THR A 85 7.27 12.11 5.40
N ARG A 86 7.09 13.42 5.28
CA ARG A 86 5.89 14.08 5.81
C ARG A 86 4.74 13.40 5.09
N VAL A 87 3.98 12.58 5.82
CA VAL A 87 2.74 12.01 5.32
C VAL A 87 1.85 13.22 5.05
N GLU A 88 1.77 13.63 3.78
CA GLU A 88 0.81 14.64 3.37
C GLU A 88 -0.57 14.07 3.69
N ARG A 89 -1.25 14.67 4.66
CA ARG A 89 -2.66 14.36 4.87
C ARG A 89 -3.37 14.68 3.55
N PRO A 90 -4.24 13.80 3.03
CA PRO A 90 -4.99 14.11 1.82
C PRO A 90 -5.73 15.43 2.02
N ARG A 91 -5.56 16.36 1.07
CA ARG A 91 -6.22 17.66 1.14
C ARG A 91 -7.74 17.42 1.13
N PRO A 92 -8.51 18.00 2.07
CA PRO A 92 -9.96 17.90 2.01
C PRO A 92 -10.43 18.52 0.69
N LEU A 93 -11.37 17.86 0.02
CA LEU A 93 -12.00 18.41 -1.18
C LEU A 93 -12.57 19.80 -0.86
N PRO A 94 -12.36 20.81 -1.71
CA PRO A 94 -12.91 22.14 -1.48
C PRO A 94 -14.43 22.04 -1.44
N SER A 95 -15.02 22.45 -0.32
CA SER A 95 -16.46 22.37 -0.02
C SER A 95 -17.37 23.07 -1.04
N GLY A 96 -16.81 23.96 -1.89
CA GLY A 96 -17.53 24.61 -2.99
C GLY A 96 -17.69 23.78 -4.27
N ALA A 97 -16.89 22.72 -4.48
CA ALA A 97 -16.95 21.92 -5.70
C ALA A 97 -18.24 21.07 -5.78
N LEU A 98 -18.70 20.54 -4.64
CA LEU A 98 -19.98 19.83 -4.55
C LEU A 98 -21.17 20.77 -4.81
N GLY A 99 -21.09 22.03 -4.37
CA GLY A 99 -22.12 23.03 -4.62
C GLY A 99 -22.28 23.37 -6.11
N LEU A 100 -21.16 23.54 -6.82
CA LEU A 100 -21.18 23.84 -8.26
C LEU A 100 -21.77 22.67 -9.07
N VAL A 101 -21.36 21.44 -8.76
CA VAL A 101 -21.89 20.23 -9.43
C VAL A 101 -23.40 20.09 -9.18
N ALA A 102 -23.86 20.31 -7.95
CA ALA A 102 -25.28 20.24 -7.63
C ALA A 102 -26.10 21.32 -8.36
N VAL A 103 -25.58 22.55 -8.46
CA VAL A 103 -26.25 23.64 -9.20
C VAL A 103 -26.30 23.33 -10.70
N LEU A 104 -25.20 22.85 -11.29
CA LEU A 104 -25.19 22.46 -12.71
C LEU A 104 -26.13 21.29 -13.00
N ALA A 105 -26.20 20.30 -12.12
CA ALA A 105 -27.14 19.19 -12.22
C ALA A 105 -28.61 19.67 -12.10
N ALA A 106 -28.90 20.59 -11.19
CA ALA A 106 -30.23 21.18 -11.04
C ALA A 106 -30.63 22.01 -12.27
N ILE A 107 -29.70 22.79 -12.85
CA ILE A 107 -29.92 23.53 -14.10
C ILE A 107 -30.17 22.56 -15.25
N ALA A 108 -29.37 21.49 -15.37
CA ALA A 108 -29.55 20.47 -16.40
C ALA A 108 -30.91 19.76 -16.27
N LEU A 109 -31.35 19.42 -15.06
CA LEU A 109 -32.68 18.86 -14.79
C LEU A 109 -33.80 19.85 -15.13
N ALA A 110 -33.65 21.13 -14.77
CA ALA A 110 -34.63 22.16 -15.11
C ALA A 110 -34.72 22.36 -16.63
N LEU A 111 -33.60 22.38 -17.34
CA LEU A 111 -33.57 22.44 -18.81
C LEU A 111 -34.20 21.18 -19.42
N ALA A 112 -33.91 19.99 -18.89
CA ALA A 112 -34.52 18.74 -19.35
C ALA A 112 -36.04 18.73 -19.11
N ALA A 113 -36.54 19.29 -18.00
CA ALA A 113 -37.96 19.43 -17.72
C ALA A 113 -38.64 20.43 -18.67
N VAL A 114 -37.99 21.55 -18.97
CA VAL A 114 -38.49 22.56 -19.93
C VAL A 114 -38.52 22.02 -21.36
N VAL A 115 -37.50 21.25 -21.75
CA VAL A 115 -37.45 20.57 -23.07
C VAL A 115 -38.38 19.35 -23.12
N GLY A 116 -38.63 18.72 -21.97
CA GLY A 116 -39.46 17.53 -21.82
C GLY A 116 -40.97 17.78 -21.73
N LEU A 117 -41.42 19.00 -21.43
CA LEU A 117 -42.85 19.33 -21.29
C LEU A 117 -43.63 19.48 -22.62
N GLY A 118 -43.03 19.12 -23.76
CA GLY A 118 -43.64 19.25 -25.09
C GLY A 118 -43.74 17.97 -25.91
N ARG A 119 -43.47 16.78 -25.35
CA ARG A 119 -43.63 15.51 -26.07
C ARG A 119 -44.41 14.51 -25.25
N GLU A 120 -45.72 14.69 -25.25
CA GLU A 120 -46.65 13.58 -25.01
C GLU A 120 -46.65 12.68 -26.24
N GLY A 121 -46.00 11.52 -26.13
CA GLY A 121 -46.25 10.37 -26.97
C GLY A 121 -46.70 9.23 -26.07
N PRO A 122 -47.87 8.62 -26.27
CA PRO A 122 -48.25 7.45 -25.51
C PRO A 122 -47.40 6.28 -26.01
N ALA A 123 -46.40 5.88 -25.23
CA ALA A 123 -45.72 4.62 -25.47
C ALA A 123 -46.62 3.50 -24.96
N ALA A 124 -47.37 2.96 -25.93
CA ALA A 124 -48.13 1.74 -25.82
C ALA A 124 -47.34 0.63 -25.13
N PHE A 125 -48.09 -0.15 -24.34
CA PHE A 125 -47.81 -1.54 -24.04
C PHE A 125 -47.22 -2.25 -25.27
N GLY A 126 -46.13 -2.99 -25.06
CA GLY A 126 -45.26 -3.52 -26.11
C GLY A 126 -45.90 -4.52 -27.08
N PRO A 127 -45.07 -5.02 -28.01
CA PRO A 127 -44.81 -6.45 -27.90
C PRO A 127 -43.33 -6.79 -27.99
N SER A 128 -43.01 -7.89 -27.32
CA SER A 128 -41.88 -8.77 -27.54
C SER A 128 -41.38 -8.80 -29.00
N GLY A 129 -40.06 -8.77 -29.18
CA GLY A 129 -39.42 -9.23 -30.41
C GLY A 129 -38.54 -8.22 -31.13
N ARG A 130 -37.29 -8.11 -30.67
CA ARG A 130 -36.12 -8.01 -31.57
C ARG A 130 -34.85 -8.38 -30.80
N ALA A 131 -34.67 -9.70 -30.66
CA ALA A 131 -33.34 -10.27 -30.75
C ALA A 131 -32.78 -9.94 -32.15
N SER A 132 -31.44 -9.77 -32.24
CA SER A 132 -30.68 -9.41 -33.45
C SER A 132 -30.72 -7.90 -33.76
N GLN A 133 -29.67 -7.10 -33.60
CA GLN A 133 -28.24 -7.34 -33.79
C GLN A 133 -27.46 -6.31 -32.96
N MET A 134 -26.76 -6.74 -31.90
CA MET A 134 -25.78 -5.92 -31.18
C MET A 134 -24.38 -6.47 -31.56
N PRO A 135 -23.38 -5.62 -31.88
CA PRO A 135 -22.10 -6.10 -32.40
C PRO A 135 -21.41 -7.05 -31.40
N PRO A 136 -20.80 -8.16 -31.88
CA PRO A 136 -20.11 -9.11 -31.02
C PRO A 136 -19.02 -8.40 -30.20
N GLY A 137 -18.91 -8.76 -28.92
CA GLY A 137 -17.95 -8.19 -27.97
C GLY A 137 -18.41 -6.95 -27.19
N THR A 138 -19.71 -6.60 -27.23
CA THR A 138 -20.30 -5.53 -26.39
C THR A 138 -21.01 -6.11 -25.17
N VAL A 139 -20.98 -5.40 -24.04
CA VAL A 139 -21.63 -5.83 -22.80
C VAL A 139 -23.16 -5.73 -22.96
N PRO A 140 -23.93 -6.81 -22.73
CA PRO A 140 -25.39 -6.79 -22.79
C PRO A 140 -26.00 -6.05 -21.58
N GLN A 141 -27.31 -5.78 -21.61
CA GLN A 141 -28.02 -5.25 -20.45
C GLN A 141 -28.36 -6.39 -19.47
N LEU A 142 -27.68 -6.41 -18.34
CA LEU A 142 -27.74 -7.42 -17.29
C LEU A 142 -28.38 -6.92 -15.99
N VAL A 143 -28.42 -5.60 -15.78
CA VAL A 143 -29.09 -5.00 -14.61
C VAL A 143 -30.55 -5.45 -14.55
N GLY A 144 -30.94 -6.01 -13.41
CA GLY A 144 -32.28 -6.52 -13.16
C GLY A 144 -32.50 -8.00 -13.49
N LYS A 145 -31.52 -8.67 -14.12
CA LYS A 145 -31.53 -10.14 -14.32
C LYS A 145 -31.01 -10.87 -13.09
N ASN A 146 -31.31 -12.16 -13.00
CA ASN A 146 -30.68 -13.05 -12.02
C ASN A 146 -29.22 -13.34 -12.43
N MET A 147 -28.42 -13.77 -11.46
CA MET A 147 -27.00 -14.08 -11.65
C MET A 147 -26.79 -15.13 -12.76
N ALA A 148 -27.58 -16.21 -12.75
CA ALA A 148 -27.45 -17.31 -13.71
C ALA A 148 -27.69 -16.88 -15.17
N GLU A 149 -28.72 -16.07 -15.42
CA GLU A 149 -29.01 -15.52 -16.75
C GLU A 149 -27.95 -14.50 -17.18
N ALA A 150 -27.43 -13.71 -16.24
CA ALA A 150 -26.41 -12.73 -16.54
C ALA A 150 -25.07 -13.38 -16.90
N ALA A 151 -24.66 -14.41 -16.15
CA ALA A 151 -23.45 -15.19 -16.41
C ALA A 151 -23.54 -15.89 -17.77
N ALA A 152 -24.66 -16.59 -18.06
CA ALA A 152 -24.86 -17.28 -19.33
C ALA A 152 -24.78 -16.33 -20.54
N GLU A 153 -25.25 -15.09 -20.40
CA GLU A 153 -25.24 -14.12 -21.49
C GLU A 153 -23.83 -13.53 -21.77
N LEU A 154 -23.01 -13.40 -20.74
CA LEU A 154 -21.60 -13.00 -20.86
C LEU A 154 -20.73 -14.13 -21.42
N GLU A 155 -20.94 -15.36 -20.96
CA GLU A 155 -20.24 -16.55 -21.46
C GLU A 155 -20.54 -16.80 -22.94
N ALA A 156 -21.81 -16.67 -23.36
CA ALA A 156 -22.21 -16.77 -24.77
C ALA A 156 -21.50 -15.74 -25.68
N ARG A 157 -20.94 -14.67 -25.10
CA ARG A 157 -20.18 -13.62 -25.80
C ARG A 157 -18.68 -13.69 -25.56
N GLY A 158 -18.20 -14.68 -24.82
CA GLY A 158 -16.78 -14.84 -24.47
C GLY A 158 -16.22 -13.70 -23.63
N LEU A 159 -17.06 -13.09 -22.79
CA LEU A 159 -16.66 -12.01 -21.89
C LEU A 159 -16.40 -12.56 -20.49
N ASP A 160 -15.19 -12.32 -19.97
CA ASP A 160 -14.86 -12.60 -18.57
C ASP A 160 -15.66 -11.69 -17.64
N TYR A 161 -15.99 -12.17 -16.45
CA TYR A 161 -16.73 -11.39 -15.46
C TYR A 161 -16.17 -11.57 -14.04
N LEU A 162 -16.35 -10.54 -13.22
CA LEU A 162 -15.99 -10.53 -11.80
C LEU A 162 -17.22 -10.17 -10.98
N LEU A 163 -17.57 -11.03 -10.03
CA LEU A 163 -18.69 -10.83 -9.13
C LEU A 163 -18.27 -9.98 -7.92
N VAL A 164 -19.08 -8.97 -7.61
CA VAL A 164 -18.99 -8.18 -6.39
C VAL A 164 -20.31 -8.34 -5.65
N ALA A 165 -20.36 -9.29 -4.73
CA ALA A 165 -21.52 -9.49 -3.86
C ALA A 165 -21.53 -8.45 -2.73
N MET A 166 -22.67 -7.81 -2.51
CA MET A 166 -22.84 -6.85 -1.41
C MET A 166 -23.31 -7.52 -0.10
N ASP A 167 -23.79 -8.76 -0.15
CA ASP A 167 -24.18 -9.55 1.02
C ASP A 167 -23.59 -10.97 0.91
N SER A 168 -23.18 -11.53 2.05
CA SER A 168 -22.56 -12.86 2.21
C SER A 168 -23.55 -14.03 2.09
N GLY A 169 -24.77 -13.75 1.65
CA GLY A 169 -25.82 -14.73 1.36
C GLY A 169 -25.59 -15.47 0.05
N GLN A 170 -26.23 -16.64 -0.07
CA GLN A 170 -26.05 -17.63 -1.13
C GLN A 170 -26.07 -17.00 -2.55
N GLU A 171 -24.93 -17.09 -3.23
CA GLU A 171 -24.57 -16.32 -4.44
C GLU A 171 -25.48 -16.57 -5.67
N ASP A 172 -26.25 -17.66 -5.66
CA ASP A 172 -27.07 -18.11 -6.80
C ASP A 172 -28.42 -17.39 -6.99
N ASP A 173 -28.99 -16.74 -5.95
CA ASP A 173 -30.29 -16.04 -6.06
C ASP A 173 -30.15 -14.50 -6.10
N GLY A 174 -28.93 -14.02 -6.29
CA GLY A 174 -28.63 -12.60 -6.31
C GLY A 174 -29.09 -11.90 -7.59
N ARG A 175 -29.56 -10.66 -7.46
CA ARG A 175 -29.97 -9.82 -8.60
C ARG A 175 -28.85 -8.86 -8.97
N VAL A 176 -28.55 -8.74 -10.27
CA VAL A 176 -27.57 -7.76 -10.75
C VAL A 176 -28.15 -6.35 -10.57
N VAL A 177 -27.56 -5.58 -9.67
CA VAL A 177 -27.96 -4.19 -9.38
C VAL A 177 -27.13 -3.18 -10.16
N ALA A 178 -25.90 -3.55 -10.52
CA ALA A 178 -25.04 -2.74 -11.37
C ALA A 178 -24.12 -3.61 -12.22
N GLN A 179 -23.76 -3.09 -13.38
CA GLN A 179 -22.76 -3.68 -14.25
C GLN A 179 -21.79 -2.59 -14.72
N LEU A 180 -20.51 -2.95 -14.88
CA LEU A 180 -19.53 -2.11 -15.56
C LEU A 180 -18.71 -3.00 -16.50
N PRO A 181 -18.46 -2.58 -17.76
CA PRO A 181 -18.92 -1.36 -18.46
C PRO A 181 -20.44 -1.27 -18.70
N ALA A 182 -20.92 -0.10 -19.15
CA ALA A 182 -22.34 0.12 -19.41
C ALA A 182 -22.85 -0.76 -20.58
N PRO A 183 -24.17 -1.05 -20.66
CA PRO A 183 -24.72 -1.80 -21.79
C PRO A 183 -24.36 -1.16 -23.13
N GLY A 184 -23.85 -1.96 -24.06
CA GLY A 184 -23.40 -1.52 -25.39
C GLY A 184 -21.94 -1.06 -25.48
N GLU A 185 -21.23 -0.95 -24.35
CA GLU A 185 -19.79 -0.66 -24.35
C GLU A 185 -18.97 -1.94 -24.55
N ARG A 186 -17.75 -1.81 -25.09
CA ARG A 186 -16.79 -2.92 -25.18
C ARG A 186 -15.83 -2.85 -23.99
N PRO A 187 -15.65 -3.93 -23.22
CA PRO A 187 -14.57 -3.98 -22.23
C PRO A 187 -13.22 -3.79 -22.90
N GLY A 188 -12.26 -3.17 -22.20
CA GLY A 188 -10.87 -3.16 -22.65
C GLY A 188 -10.36 -4.59 -22.83
N SER A 189 -9.40 -4.81 -23.72
CA SER A 189 -8.83 -6.14 -23.99
C SER A 189 -8.39 -6.82 -22.68
N GLY A 190 -9.02 -7.95 -22.33
CA GLY A 190 -8.76 -8.70 -21.09
C GLY A 190 -9.34 -8.10 -19.80
N GLN A 191 -10.21 -7.08 -19.89
CA GLN A 191 -10.91 -6.56 -18.71
C GLN A 191 -12.22 -7.31 -18.46
N PRO A 192 -12.43 -7.85 -17.25
CA PRO A 192 -13.67 -8.52 -16.91
C PRO A 192 -14.80 -7.51 -16.73
N VAL A 193 -16.03 -7.94 -17.02
CA VAL A 193 -17.26 -7.23 -16.71
C VAL A 193 -17.52 -7.36 -15.20
N LEU A 194 -17.54 -6.23 -14.49
CA LEU A 194 -17.88 -6.19 -13.08
C LEU A 194 -19.40 -6.31 -12.92
N LEU A 195 -19.86 -7.32 -12.20
CA LEU A 195 -21.27 -7.47 -11.84
C LEU A 195 -21.42 -7.25 -10.34
N VAL A 196 -22.19 -6.23 -9.97
CA VAL A 196 -22.57 -6.00 -8.58
C VAL A 196 -23.89 -6.71 -8.34
N VAL A 197 -23.89 -7.62 -7.38
CA VAL A 197 -25.02 -8.49 -7.08
C VAL A 197 -25.49 -8.21 -5.65
N GLU A 198 -26.79 -8.00 -5.50
CA GLU A 198 -27.44 -7.89 -4.19
C GLU A 198 -28.11 -9.23 -3.87
N GLY A 199 -27.73 -9.81 -2.72
CA GLY A 199 -28.35 -11.01 -2.16
C GLY A 199 -29.75 -10.70 -1.65
N ARG A 200 -30.62 -11.70 -1.64
CA ARG A 200 -32.01 -11.57 -1.19
C ARG A 200 -32.27 -12.31 0.12
#